data_AF-A0A9Q1FA26-F1
#
_entry.id   AF-A0A9Q1FA26-F1
#
_cell.length_a   1.000
_cell.length_b   1.000
_cell.length_c   1.000
_cell.angle_alpha   90.00
_cell.angle_beta   90.00
_cell.angle_gamma   90.00
#
_symmetry.space_group_name_H-M   'P 1'
#
loop_
_entity.id
_entity.type
_entity.pdbx_description
1 polymer ?
#
loop_
_entity_poly.entity_id
_entity_poly.type
_entity_poly.pdbx_seq_one_letter_code
_entity_poly.pdbx_strand_id
1 'polypeptide(L)'
;MIYILIFSLYCLTAGAQSYVPQYYSFSPAVGRGSGTSYSSSGEGRITAIRVWEINGAYIRGFQLRYGYAWTPVYGRNINEELEMLLFEDEAIVQISGKYSDGNFIYQLKFVTNRGRFLMAGQPTGKSFNFYPRHSQSELRLISGRSDNNGITSIAAHWGMVYPVAPGVPMSGNGTMLGLQ
;
A
#
# COMPACT_ATOMS: atom_id res chain seq x y z
N MET A 1 -1.85 -29.04 59.46
CA MET A 1 -1.53 -27.61 59.23
C MET A 1 -0.04 -27.52 58.90
N ILE A 2 0.31 -27.48 57.61
CA ILE A 2 1.57 -27.06 56.93
C ILE A 2 1.36 -27.50 55.46
N TYR A 3 0.45 -26.83 54.75
CA TYR A 3 0.24 -27.03 53.29
C TYR A 3 -0.28 -25.75 52.64
N ILE A 4 0.03 -24.60 53.23
CA ILE A 4 -0.28 -23.27 52.70
C ILE A 4 0.92 -22.43 53.08
N LEU A 5 1.47 -21.65 52.13
CA LEU A 5 2.82 -21.06 52.09
C LEU A 5 3.80 -22.07 51.48
N ILE A 6 4.31 -21.95 50.25
CA ILE A 6 4.63 -20.77 49.44
C ILE A 6 4.52 -21.21 47.97
N PHE A 7 3.36 -21.00 47.36
CA PHE A 7 3.15 -21.15 45.91
C PHE A 7 3.19 -19.76 45.24
N SER A 8 4.09 -18.88 45.72
CA SER A 8 4.15 -17.47 45.33
C SER A 8 5.52 -17.08 44.78
N LEU A 9 5.91 -17.66 43.64
CA LEU A 9 6.94 -17.22 42.68
C LEU A 9 7.01 -18.36 41.66
N TYR A 10 6.40 -18.31 40.48
CA TYR A 10 6.68 -17.41 39.37
C TYR A 10 5.46 -17.40 38.46
N CYS A 11 4.64 -16.35 38.54
CA CYS A 11 3.68 -16.01 37.50
C CYS A 11 4.00 -14.59 37.08
N LEU A 12 4.95 -14.43 36.15
CA LEU A 12 5.30 -13.13 35.56
C LEU A 12 6.02 -13.26 34.20
N THR A 13 5.69 -14.29 33.43
CA THR A 13 6.02 -14.34 31.99
C THR A 13 4.75 -14.56 31.16
N ALA A 14 3.62 -13.98 31.61
CA ALA A 14 2.45 -13.84 30.76
C ALA A 14 2.64 -12.63 29.85
N GLY A 15 3.10 -12.88 28.62
CA GLY A 15 2.96 -11.94 27.51
C GLY A 15 3.89 -10.73 27.51
N ALA A 16 5.20 -10.94 27.38
CA ALA A 16 6.00 -9.95 26.65
C ALA A 16 5.64 -10.05 25.15
N GLN A 17 4.41 -9.66 24.81
CA GLN A 17 4.07 -9.37 23.44
C GLN A 17 4.85 -8.11 23.11
N SER A 18 5.97 -8.27 22.40
CA SER A 18 6.78 -7.17 21.92
C SER A 18 5.84 -6.14 21.32
N TYR A 19 5.75 -4.98 21.96
CA TYR A 19 5.00 -3.83 21.47
C TYR A 19 5.73 -3.37 20.21
N VAL A 20 5.40 -3.99 19.08
CA VAL A 20 5.77 -3.51 17.77
C VAL A 20 4.84 -2.34 17.54
N PRO A 21 5.32 -1.08 17.58
CA PRO A 21 4.42 0.05 17.40
C PRO A 21 3.75 -0.11 16.04
N GLN A 22 2.43 0.00 16.00
CA GLN A 22 1.67 -0.20 14.78
C GLN A 22 1.84 1.05 13.91
N TYR A 23 2.94 1.13 13.15
CA TYR A 23 3.20 2.19 12.17
C TYR A 23 2.34 2.09 10.90
N TYR A 24 1.35 1.20 10.93
CA TYR A 24 0.42 1.01 9.85
C TYR A 24 -0.63 2.13 9.85
N SER A 25 -0.90 2.68 8.68
CA SER A 25 -2.00 3.62 8.50
C SER A 25 -2.62 3.44 7.11
N PHE A 26 -3.83 3.94 6.94
CA PHE A 26 -4.60 3.78 5.72
C PHE A 26 -5.22 5.10 5.31
N SER A 27 -5.10 5.44 4.03
CA SER A 27 -5.80 6.55 3.41
C SER A 27 -7.10 6.04 2.78
N PRO A 28 -8.28 6.52 3.22
CA PRO A 28 -9.58 6.07 2.70
C PRO A 28 -9.71 6.15 1.19
N ALA A 29 -10.51 5.23 0.64
CA ALA A 29 -10.74 5.16 -0.80
C ALA A 29 -11.37 6.45 -1.33
N VAL A 30 -10.88 6.92 -2.48
CA VAL A 30 -11.49 8.00 -3.28
C VAL A 30 -11.87 7.46 -4.66
N GLY A 31 -12.80 8.14 -5.34
CA GLY A 31 -13.36 7.69 -6.61
C GLY A 31 -14.77 7.09 -6.47
N ARG A 32 -15.36 6.76 -7.62
CA ARG A 32 -16.73 6.23 -7.72
C ARG A 32 -16.92 4.88 -7.01
N GLY A 33 -15.90 4.02 -7.02
CA GLY A 33 -15.97 2.73 -6.33
C GLY A 33 -16.86 1.66 -6.98
N SER A 34 -17.06 1.68 -8.29
CA SER A 34 -17.77 0.60 -9.01
C SER A 34 -16.81 -0.44 -9.60
N GLY A 35 -17.31 -1.58 -10.07
CA GLY A 35 -16.49 -2.62 -10.71
C GLY A 35 -15.94 -3.64 -9.72
N THR A 36 -14.83 -4.30 -10.05
CA THR A 36 -14.20 -5.36 -9.25
C THR A 36 -13.17 -4.78 -8.29
N SER A 37 -13.16 -5.24 -7.05
CA SER A 37 -12.16 -4.85 -6.06
C SER A 37 -10.79 -5.45 -6.35
N TYR A 38 -9.74 -4.71 -6.01
CA TYR A 38 -8.36 -5.19 -6.08
C TYR A 38 -7.54 -4.80 -4.84
N SER A 39 -6.44 -5.50 -4.65
CA SER A 39 -5.38 -5.19 -3.67
C SER A 39 -4.03 -5.60 -4.26
N SER A 40 -3.04 -4.71 -4.21
CA SER A 40 -1.75 -4.89 -4.86
C SER A 40 -0.75 -5.75 -4.08
N SER A 41 -1.16 -6.58 -3.13
CA SER A 41 -0.25 -7.28 -2.21
C SER A 41 0.85 -8.08 -2.92
N GLY A 42 2.07 -8.04 -2.36
CA GLY A 42 3.22 -8.83 -2.80
C GLY A 42 4.31 -8.88 -1.73
N GLU A 43 5.32 -9.71 -1.94
CA GLU A 43 6.41 -9.95 -0.98
C GLU A 43 7.52 -8.90 -1.06
N GLY A 44 7.89 -8.31 0.09
CA GLY A 44 8.97 -7.33 0.18
C GLY A 44 8.53 -5.88 -0.05
N ARG A 45 9.43 -5.05 -0.57
CA ARG A 45 9.20 -3.62 -0.83
C ARG A 45 8.74 -3.39 -2.25
N ILE A 46 7.99 -2.31 -2.46
CA ILE A 46 7.73 -1.81 -3.80
C ILE A 46 9.05 -1.32 -4.40
N THR A 47 9.40 -1.80 -5.58
CA THR A 47 10.64 -1.46 -6.31
C THR A 47 10.37 -0.81 -7.65
N ALA A 48 9.14 -0.84 -8.15
CA ALA A 48 8.75 -0.14 -9.36
C ALA A 48 7.24 0.08 -9.47
N ILE A 49 6.85 1.01 -10.34
CA ILE A 49 5.47 1.32 -10.69
C ILE A 49 5.35 1.40 -12.21
N ARG A 50 4.27 0.85 -12.76
CA ARG A 50 3.78 1.12 -14.12
C ARG A 50 2.39 1.70 -14.07
N VAL A 51 2.11 2.68 -14.91
CA VAL A 51 0.78 3.28 -15.06
C VAL A 51 0.42 3.37 -16.54
N TRP A 52 -0.77 2.88 -16.89
CA TRP A 52 -1.37 3.07 -18.20
C TRP A 52 -2.47 4.12 -18.10
N GLU A 53 -2.45 5.05 -19.04
CA GLU A 53 -3.48 6.06 -19.18
C GLU A 53 -4.11 6.04 -20.57
N ILE A 54 -5.29 6.64 -20.66
CA ILE A 54 -5.79 7.13 -21.94
C ILE A 54 -5.32 8.57 -22.05
N ASN A 55 -4.52 8.87 -23.07
CA ASN A 55 -4.05 10.23 -23.33
C ASN A 55 -5.25 11.21 -23.35
N GLY A 56 -5.16 12.27 -22.56
CA GLY A 56 -6.21 13.26 -22.43
C GLY A 56 -7.43 12.84 -21.59
N ALA A 57 -7.38 11.70 -20.89
CA ALA A 57 -8.51 11.22 -20.09
C ALA A 57 -8.09 10.66 -18.72
N TYR A 58 -8.28 9.35 -18.48
CA TYR A 58 -8.23 8.74 -17.16
C TYR A 58 -7.22 7.58 -17.07
N ILE A 59 -6.92 7.20 -15.83
CA ILE A 59 -6.04 6.08 -15.52
C ILE A 59 -6.74 4.78 -15.88
N ARG A 60 -6.16 4.07 -16.85
CA ARG A 60 -6.68 2.83 -17.39
C ARG A 60 -6.22 1.63 -16.57
N GLY A 61 -5.00 1.67 -16.05
CA GLY A 61 -4.51 0.62 -15.16
C GLY A 61 -3.15 0.93 -14.55
N PHE A 62 -2.69 0.05 -13.67
CA PHE A 62 -1.37 0.13 -13.08
C PHE A 62 -0.86 -1.24 -12.64
N GLN A 63 0.45 -1.33 -12.40
CA GLN A 63 1.13 -2.43 -11.73
C GLN A 63 2.11 -1.88 -10.70
N LEU A 64 2.33 -2.65 -9.65
CA LEU A 64 3.45 -2.46 -8.73
C LEU A 64 4.40 -3.63 -8.87
N ARG A 65 5.68 -3.40 -8.60
CA ARG A 65 6.68 -4.46 -8.49
C ARG A 65 7.07 -4.60 -7.03
N TYR A 66 7.03 -5.82 -6.51
CA TYR A 66 7.48 -6.17 -5.17
C TYR A 66 8.76 -7.00 -5.27
N GLY A 67 9.87 -6.45 -4.78
CA GLY A 67 11.20 -7.02 -5.04
C GLY A 67 11.47 -7.13 -6.54
N TYR A 68 11.40 -8.35 -7.08
CA TYR A 68 11.60 -8.62 -8.50
C TYR A 68 10.32 -9.00 -9.25
N ALA A 69 9.20 -9.23 -8.56
CA ALA A 69 7.96 -9.73 -9.14
C ALA A 69 6.95 -8.61 -9.36
N TRP A 70 6.36 -8.54 -10.56
CA TRP A 70 5.25 -7.64 -10.85
C TRP A 70 3.94 -8.24 -10.35
N THR A 71 3.05 -7.40 -9.80
CA THR A 71 1.66 -7.78 -9.56
C THR A 71 0.93 -8.06 -10.88
N PRO A 72 -0.25 -8.69 -10.86
CA PRO A 72 -1.18 -8.59 -11.99
C PRO A 72 -1.47 -7.12 -12.35
N VAL A 73 -1.90 -6.89 -13.58
CA VAL A 73 -2.40 -5.57 -14.00
C VAL A 73 -3.74 -5.31 -13.31
N TYR A 74 -3.85 -4.19 -12.60
CA TYR A 74 -5.12 -3.67 -12.10
C TYR A 74 -5.68 -2.69 -13.12
N GLY A 75 -6.90 -2.93 -13.62
CA GLY A 75 -7.44 -2.23 -14.78
C GLY A 75 -6.96 -2.86 -16.10
N ARG A 76 -6.48 -2.05 -17.04
CA ARG A 76 -6.02 -2.51 -18.38
C ARG A 76 -4.65 -1.92 -18.76
N ASN A 77 -3.87 -2.70 -19.49
CA ASN A 77 -2.53 -2.37 -20.00
C ASN A 77 -2.56 -2.12 -21.52
N ILE A 78 -3.26 -1.07 -21.94
CA ILE A 78 -3.38 -0.72 -23.36
C ILE A 78 -2.65 0.61 -23.58
N ASN A 79 -1.90 0.68 -24.68
CA ASN A 79 -0.93 1.72 -25.00
C ASN A 79 0.36 1.61 -24.17
N GLU A 80 1.25 2.58 -24.37
CA GLU A 80 2.52 2.69 -23.65
C GLU A 80 2.30 2.99 -22.16
N GLU A 81 3.08 2.33 -21.32
CA GLU A 81 3.16 2.59 -19.90
C GLU A 81 4.10 3.76 -19.57
N LEU A 82 3.76 4.47 -18.51
CA LEU A 82 4.71 5.27 -17.75
C LEU A 82 5.32 4.37 -16.68
N GLU A 83 6.65 4.25 -16.66
CA GLU A 83 7.36 3.41 -15.71
C GLU A 83 8.33 4.23 -14.83
N MET A 84 8.41 3.86 -13.55
CA MET A 84 9.46 4.30 -12.65
C MET A 84 10.00 3.11 -11.86
N LEU A 85 11.29 2.81 -12.05
CA LEU A 85 12.08 1.98 -11.16
C LEU A 85 12.55 2.81 -9.96
N LEU A 86 12.36 2.31 -8.76
CA LEU A 86 12.85 2.91 -7.51
C LEU A 86 14.32 2.53 -7.31
N PHE A 87 15.12 3.48 -6.84
CA PHE A 87 16.48 3.19 -6.41
C PHE A 87 16.48 2.38 -5.10
N GLU A 88 17.63 1.83 -4.74
CA GLU A 88 17.83 1.23 -3.42
C GLU A 88 17.45 2.23 -2.31
N ASP A 89 16.69 1.77 -1.33
CA ASP A 89 16.11 2.58 -0.25
C ASP A 89 15.19 3.74 -0.65
N GLU A 90 14.84 3.86 -1.92
CA GLU A 90 13.80 4.77 -2.35
C GLU A 90 12.41 4.17 -2.13
N ALA A 91 11.53 4.97 -1.55
CA ALA A 91 10.20 4.57 -1.15
C ALA A 91 9.17 5.59 -1.61
N ILE A 92 7.97 5.12 -1.96
CA ILE A 92 6.83 6.00 -2.23
C ILE A 92 6.27 6.46 -0.90
N VAL A 93 6.20 7.78 -0.69
CA VAL A 93 5.78 8.41 0.57
C VAL A 93 4.53 9.27 0.42
N GLN A 94 4.05 9.44 -0.81
CA GLN A 94 2.83 10.18 -1.09
C GLN A 94 2.21 9.69 -2.40
N ILE A 95 0.88 9.60 -2.41
CA ILE A 95 0.08 9.47 -3.63
C ILE A 95 -0.89 10.63 -3.67
N SER A 96 -0.86 11.42 -4.73
CA SER A 96 -1.85 12.47 -4.95
C SER A 96 -2.44 12.33 -6.35
N GLY A 97 -3.52 13.06 -6.62
CA GLY A 97 -4.12 12.98 -7.93
C GLY A 97 -5.48 13.65 -8.02
N LYS A 98 -6.20 13.25 -9.08
CA LYS A 98 -7.53 13.78 -9.40
C LYS A 98 -8.48 12.64 -9.71
N TYR A 99 -9.75 12.80 -9.33
CA TYR A 99 -10.81 11.85 -9.66
C TYR A 99 -12.13 12.57 -9.96
N SER A 100 -13.02 11.86 -10.66
CA SER A 100 -14.42 12.26 -10.84
C SER A 100 -15.32 11.33 -10.04
N ASP A 101 -16.29 11.87 -9.30
CA ASP A 101 -17.25 11.05 -8.52
C ASP A 101 -18.08 10.12 -9.42
N GLY A 102 -18.26 10.48 -10.70
CA GLY A 102 -19.13 9.75 -11.63
C GLY A 102 -18.42 8.67 -12.46
N ASN A 103 -17.09 8.71 -12.56
CA ASN A 103 -16.33 7.92 -13.54
C ASN A 103 -15.08 7.26 -12.92
N PHE A 104 -13.92 7.85 -13.15
CA PHE A 104 -12.61 7.22 -12.97
C PHE A 104 -11.66 8.10 -12.16
N ILE A 105 -10.52 7.51 -11.79
CA ILE A 105 -9.33 8.25 -11.39
C ILE A 105 -8.73 8.88 -12.65
N TYR A 106 -8.62 10.20 -12.65
CA TYR A 106 -8.14 10.97 -13.80
C TYR A 106 -6.64 11.20 -13.77
N GLN A 107 -6.04 11.27 -12.59
CA GLN A 107 -4.61 11.50 -12.44
C GLN A 107 -4.06 10.80 -11.22
N LEU A 108 -2.85 10.30 -11.36
CA LEU A 108 -2.03 9.78 -10.28
C LEU A 108 -0.65 10.42 -10.32
N LYS A 109 -0.17 10.83 -9.15
CA LYS A 109 1.20 11.27 -8.91
C LYS A 109 1.74 10.53 -7.70
N PHE A 110 2.71 9.66 -7.95
CA PHE A 110 3.49 8.97 -6.94
C PHE A 110 4.73 9.80 -6.63
N VAL A 111 4.97 10.13 -5.37
CA VAL A 111 6.14 10.92 -4.95
C VAL A 111 6.99 10.08 -3.99
N THR A 112 8.30 10.13 -4.18
CA THR A 112 9.26 9.34 -3.41
C THR A 112 9.95 10.15 -2.31
N ASN A 113 10.51 9.46 -1.32
CA ASN A 113 11.37 10.06 -0.28
C ASN A 113 12.63 10.74 -0.83
N ARG A 114 12.99 10.51 -2.11
CA ARG A 114 14.08 11.18 -2.81
C ARG A 114 13.62 12.40 -3.64
N GLY A 115 12.35 12.80 -3.52
CA GLY A 115 11.80 13.92 -4.26
C GLY A 115 11.52 13.65 -5.74
N ARG A 116 11.65 12.40 -6.21
CA ARG A 116 11.25 12.01 -7.56
C ARG A 116 9.74 11.78 -7.61
N PHE A 117 9.17 11.85 -8.81
CA PHE A 117 7.77 11.52 -9.00
C PHE A 117 7.48 10.88 -10.35
N LEU A 118 6.50 9.98 -10.38
CA LEU A 118 5.85 9.51 -11.59
C LEU A 118 4.45 10.10 -11.62
N MET A 119 4.08 10.74 -12.73
CA MET A 119 2.79 11.38 -12.90
C MET A 119 2.15 10.92 -14.21
N ALA A 120 0.89 10.49 -14.13
CA ALA A 120 0.09 10.04 -15.25
C ALA A 120 -1.31 10.66 -15.14
N GLY A 121 -1.98 10.84 -16.26
CA GLY A 121 -3.35 11.29 -16.33
C GLY A 121 -3.52 12.81 -16.41
N GLN A 122 -4.78 13.25 -16.42
CA GLN A 122 -5.17 14.65 -16.59
C GLN A 122 -5.55 15.32 -15.27
N PRO A 123 -5.19 16.60 -15.06
CA PRO A 123 -5.43 17.33 -13.82
C PRO A 123 -6.90 17.76 -13.61
N THR A 124 -7.86 16.90 -13.96
CA THR A 124 -9.30 17.20 -14.00
C THR A 124 -10.06 16.52 -12.87
N GLY A 125 -10.93 17.27 -12.19
CA GLY A 125 -11.81 16.77 -11.12
C GLY A 125 -11.34 17.12 -9.71
N LYS A 126 -11.82 16.35 -8.73
CA LYS A 126 -11.54 16.54 -7.30
C LYS A 126 -10.14 16.07 -6.97
N SER A 127 -9.41 16.88 -6.19
CA SER A 127 -8.07 16.52 -5.72
C SER A 127 -8.16 15.54 -4.55
N PHE A 128 -7.18 14.64 -4.46
CA PHE A 128 -6.89 13.91 -3.24
C PHE A 128 -5.38 13.92 -2.97
N ASN A 129 -5.02 13.71 -1.71
CA ASN A 129 -3.63 13.63 -1.30
C ASN A 129 -3.50 12.66 -0.13
N PHE A 130 -2.77 11.57 -0.34
CA PHE A 130 -2.57 10.50 0.61
C PHE A 130 -1.13 10.53 1.14
N TYR A 131 -1.02 10.47 2.46
CA TYR A 131 0.23 10.41 3.20
C TYR A 131 0.16 9.34 4.28
N PRO A 132 1.31 8.75 4.65
CA PRO A 132 1.41 7.96 5.86
C PRO A 132 1.13 8.83 7.09
N ARG A 133 0.52 8.24 8.13
CA ARG A 133 0.39 8.89 9.45
C ARG A 133 1.73 9.03 10.17
N HIS A 134 2.69 8.15 9.85
CA HIS A 134 4.00 8.09 10.51
C HIS A 134 5.11 8.38 9.49
N SER A 135 6.08 9.22 9.85
CA SER A 135 7.15 9.66 8.93
C SER A 135 8.08 8.54 8.46
N GLN A 136 8.15 7.45 9.21
CA GLN A 136 8.95 6.26 8.89
C GLN A 136 8.23 5.28 7.97
N SER A 137 6.94 5.51 7.68
CA SER A 137 6.13 4.61 6.87
C SER A 137 6.19 4.96 5.40
N GLU A 138 6.17 3.90 4.58
CA GLU A 138 6.13 3.97 3.13
C GLU A 138 4.87 3.28 2.59
N LEU A 139 4.59 3.46 1.30
CA LEU A 139 3.51 2.74 0.64
C LEU A 139 3.78 1.24 0.68
N ARG A 140 2.80 0.47 1.16
CA ARG A 140 2.86 -0.99 1.24
C ARG A 140 2.00 -1.65 0.19
N LEU A 141 0.79 -1.15 -0.01
CA LEU A 141 -0.10 -1.60 -1.06
C LEU A 141 -1.11 -0.53 -1.44
N ILE A 142 -1.68 -0.71 -2.63
CA ILE A 142 -2.81 0.06 -3.16
C ILE A 142 -4.00 -0.89 -3.23
N SER A 143 -5.13 -0.45 -2.69
CA SER A 143 -6.41 -1.14 -2.86
C SER A 143 -7.39 -0.21 -3.59
N GLY A 144 -8.50 -0.75 -4.04
CA GLY A 144 -9.47 0.02 -4.79
C GLY A 144 -10.35 -0.85 -5.66
N ARG A 145 -10.88 -0.25 -6.72
CA ARG A 145 -11.78 -0.91 -7.65
C ARG A 145 -11.51 -0.46 -9.06
N SER A 146 -11.70 -1.36 -10.01
CA SER A 146 -11.58 -1.10 -11.44
C SER A 146 -12.69 -1.80 -12.22
N ASP A 147 -13.00 -1.30 -13.40
CA ASP A 147 -13.88 -1.97 -14.35
C ASP A 147 -13.15 -2.25 -15.67
N ASN A 148 -13.90 -2.64 -16.70
CA ASN A 148 -13.36 -2.95 -18.03
C ASN A 148 -12.81 -1.72 -18.78
N ASN A 149 -12.89 -0.53 -18.21
CA ASN A 149 -12.41 0.71 -18.81
C ASN A 149 -11.23 1.29 -18.06
N GLY A 150 -11.28 1.34 -16.72
CA GLY A 150 -10.22 1.96 -15.93
C GLY A 150 -10.34 1.80 -14.43
N ILE A 151 -9.51 2.55 -13.71
CA ILE A 151 -9.51 2.60 -12.25
C ILE A 151 -10.64 3.50 -11.79
N THR A 152 -11.58 2.95 -11.01
CA THR A 152 -12.78 3.65 -10.54
C THR A 152 -12.64 4.15 -9.11
N SER A 153 -11.74 3.56 -8.31
CA SER A 153 -11.38 4.05 -6.99
C SER A 153 -10.01 3.58 -6.56
N ILE A 154 -9.38 4.34 -5.67
CA ILE A 154 -8.04 4.05 -5.14
C ILE A 154 -7.96 4.41 -3.65
N ALA A 155 -7.26 3.58 -2.89
CA ALA A 155 -6.92 3.77 -1.49
C ALA A 155 -5.46 3.35 -1.26
N ALA A 156 -4.82 3.88 -0.22
CA ALA A 156 -3.40 3.65 0.04
C ALA A 156 -3.15 3.12 1.45
N HIS A 157 -2.26 2.15 1.55
CA HIS A 157 -1.90 1.51 2.81
C HIS A 157 -0.42 1.75 3.07
N TRP A 158 -0.12 2.20 4.27
CA TRP A 158 1.19 2.68 4.67
C TRP A 158 1.71 1.86 5.84
N GLY A 159 3.02 1.66 5.91
CA GLY A 159 3.66 0.95 7.00
C GLY A 159 5.17 1.00 6.90
N MET A 160 5.86 0.64 7.98
CA MET A 160 7.31 0.50 7.95
C MET A 160 7.73 -0.80 7.27
N VAL A 161 8.92 -0.76 6.67
CA VAL A 161 9.69 -1.98 6.39
C VAL A 161 10.54 -2.23 7.61
N TYR A 162 10.27 -3.31 8.33
CA TYR A 162 11.23 -3.76 9.33
C TYR A 162 12.45 -4.27 8.56
N PRO A 163 13.65 -3.71 8.77
CA PRO A 163 14.85 -4.42 8.37
C PRO A 163 14.81 -5.77 9.09
N VAL A 164 15.02 -6.86 8.36
CA VAL A 164 15.24 -8.17 8.98
C VAL A 164 16.47 -7.99 9.87
N ALA A 165 16.26 -7.90 11.18
CA ALA A 165 17.36 -7.85 12.12
C ALA A 165 18.16 -9.17 11.96
N PRO A 166 19.49 -9.12 11.80
CA PRO A 166 20.29 -10.35 11.73
C PRO A 166 20.01 -11.21 12.97
N GLY A 167 19.48 -12.40 12.76
CA GLY A 167 19.24 -13.38 13.84
C GLY A 167 17.84 -13.43 14.44
N VAL A 168 16.83 -12.74 13.90
CA VAL A 168 15.43 -12.98 14.31
C VAL A 168 14.80 -14.04 13.39
N PRO A 169 14.55 -15.27 13.85
CA PRO A 169 13.83 -16.25 13.06
C PRO A 169 12.40 -15.75 12.80
N MET A 170 11.96 -15.80 11.55
CA MET A 170 10.58 -15.50 11.17
C MET A 170 9.64 -16.54 11.80
N SER A 171 9.12 -16.22 12.98
CA SER A 171 8.07 -16.97 13.62
C SER A 171 6.71 -16.39 13.22
N GLY A 172 5.94 -17.18 12.49
CA GLY A 172 4.48 -17.20 12.62
C GLY A 172 3.69 -16.35 11.64
N ASN A 173 3.23 -17.00 10.57
CA ASN A 173 1.93 -16.81 9.91
C ASN A 173 1.24 -15.45 10.14
N GLY A 174 1.45 -14.54 9.20
CA GLY A 174 0.51 -13.45 8.92
C GLY A 174 -0.76 -13.99 8.25
N THR A 175 -1.50 -14.89 8.92
CA THR A 175 -2.88 -15.15 8.55
C THR A 175 -3.64 -13.85 8.77
N MET A 176 -4.13 -13.24 7.69
CA MET A 176 -5.20 -12.26 7.76
C MET A 176 -6.32 -12.85 8.62
N LEU A 177 -6.44 -12.38 9.87
CA LEU A 177 -7.63 -12.61 10.66
C LEU A 177 -8.73 -11.76 10.02
N GLY A 178 -9.73 -12.46 9.49
CA GLY A 178 -10.88 -11.89 8.84
C GLY A 178 -11.63 -10.93 9.75
N LEU A 179 -12.17 -9.88 9.13
CA LEU A 179 -13.24 -9.10 9.71
C LEU A 179 -14.55 -9.78 9.28
N GLN A 180 -15.23 -10.39 10.26
CA GLN A 180 -16.69 -10.48 10.28
C GLN A 180 -17.26 -9.09 10.60
#